data_AF-A0A453EU20-F1
#
_entry.id   AF-A0A453EU20-F1
#
_cell.length_a   1.000
_cell.length_b   1.000
_cell.length_c   1.000
_cell.angle_alpha   90.00
_cell.angle_beta   90.00
_cell.angle_gamma   90.00
#
_symmetry.space_group_name_H-M   'P 1'
#
loop_
_entity.id
_entity.type
_entity.pdbx_description
1 polymer ?
#
loop_
_entity_poly.entity_id
_entity_poly.type
_entity_poly.pdbx_seq_one_letter_code
_entity_poly.pdbx_strand_id
1 'polypeptide(L)'
;LKKSCYRATFQGATVCHSWKLIWRSWAPPKVKFFDWLACQDRCWTAERLARRGLQHHPRCLLCDQEPETIGHLMLTCPFTRQTWHEVLS
;
A
#
# COMPACT_ATOMS: atom_id res chain seq x y z
N LEU A 1 17.37 27.12 -11.19
CA LEU A 1 16.78 25.96 -11.91
C LEU A 1 15.56 26.44 -12.69
N LYS A 2 15.55 26.35 -14.03
CA LYS A 2 14.42 26.81 -14.87
C LYS A 2 13.18 25.94 -14.61
N LYS A 3 11.97 26.53 -14.64
CA LYS A 3 10.67 25.83 -14.41
C LYS A 3 10.52 24.55 -15.26
N SER A 4 11.10 24.53 -16.46
CA SER A 4 11.12 23.36 -17.35
C SER A 4 11.87 22.16 -16.73
N CYS A 5 13.08 22.37 -16.21
CA CYS A 5 13.88 21.33 -15.57
C CYS A 5 13.21 20.76 -14.31
N TYR A 6 12.50 21.61 -13.53
CA TYR A 6 11.75 21.14 -12.35
C TYR A 6 10.55 20.27 -12.74
N ARG A 7 9.86 20.53 -13.85
CA ARG A 7 8.74 19.67 -14.28
C ARG A 7 9.21 18.32 -14.80
N ALA A 8 10.39 18.27 -15.42
CA ALA A 8 10.97 17.04 -15.92
C ALA A 8 11.23 16.00 -14.80
N THR A 9 11.44 16.41 -13.55
CA THR A 9 11.61 15.45 -12.44
C THR A 9 10.32 14.72 -12.06
N PHE A 10 9.16 15.18 -12.52
CA PHE A 10 7.87 14.53 -12.29
C PHE A 10 7.40 13.69 -13.47
N GLN A 11 8.21 13.57 -14.52
CA GLN A 11 7.88 12.75 -15.67
C GLN A 11 7.87 11.27 -15.24
N GLY A 12 6.71 10.61 -15.34
CA GLY A 12 6.49 9.27 -14.80
C GLY A 12 6.02 9.21 -13.35
N ALA A 13 5.70 10.36 -12.72
CA ALA A 13 5.08 10.37 -11.40
C ALA A 13 3.71 9.67 -11.43
N THR A 14 3.48 8.78 -10.47
CA THR A 14 2.20 8.09 -10.28
C THR A 14 1.32 8.92 -9.35
N VAL A 15 0.11 9.24 -9.78
CA VAL A 15 -0.84 10.03 -8.99
C VAL A 15 -1.63 9.08 -8.10
N CYS A 16 -1.52 9.26 -6.79
CA CYS A 16 -2.41 8.60 -5.84
C CYS A 16 -3.72 9.40 -5.77
N HIS A 17 -4.84 8.85 -6.25
CA HIS A 17 -6.13 9.53 -6.24
C HIS A 17 -6.59 9.93 -4.83
N SER A 18 -6.27 9.11 -3.83
CA SER A 18 -6.67 9.31 -2.44
C SER A 18 -5.74 10.22 -1.64
N TRP A 19 -4.71 10.83 -2.24
CA TRP A 19 -3.66 11.56 -1.50
C TRP A 19 -4.23 12.60 -0.52
N LYS A 20 -5.26 13.36 -0.92
CA LYS A 20 -5.89 14.36 -0.06
C LYS A 20 -6.45 13.76 1.22
N LEU A 21 -7.08 12.58 1.14
CA LEU A 21 -7.67 11.89 2.29
C LEU A 21 -6.58 11.43 3.25
N ILE A 22 -5.52 10.82 2.71
CA ILE A 22 -4.38 10.31 3.48
C ILE A 22 -3.75 11.44 4.29
N TRP A 23 -3.42 12.56 3.64
CA TRP A 23 -2.72 13.67 4.28
C TRP A 23 -3.60 14.50 5.20
N ARG A 24 -4.92 14.57 4.94
CA ARG A 24 -5.91 15.24 5.80
C ARG A 24 -6.30 14.43 7.04
N SER A 25 -6.04 13.12 7.07
CA SER A 25 -6.36 12.29 8.24
C SER A 25 -5.66 12.77 9.52
N TRP A 26 -6.17 12.36 10.69
CA TRP A 26 -5.52 12.61 11.98
C TRP A 26 -4.41 11.58 12.32
N ALA A 27 -4.09 10.69 11.38
CA ALA A 27 -3.12 9.63 11.61
C ALA A 27 -1.70 10.19 11.82
N PRO A 28 -0.85 9.52 12.62
CA PRO A 28 0.56 9.88 12.74
C PRO A 28 1.29 9.89 11.38
N PRO A 29 2.34 10.71 11.20
CA PRO A 29 3.05 10.82 9.91
C PRO A 29 3.55 9.48 9.35
N LYS A 30 4.00 8.56 10.22
CA LYS A 30 4.44 7.21 9.82
C LYS A 30 3.32 6.40 9.17
N VAL A 31 2.11 6.49 9.72
CA VAL A 31 0.91 5.80 9.22
C VAL A 31 0.46 6.40 7.89
N LYS A 32 0.43 7.74 7.80
CA LYS A 32 0.12 8.44 6.54
C LYS A 32 1.08 8.06 5.41
N PHE A 33 2.38 7.98 5.73
CA PHE A 33 3.39 7.62 4.74
C PHE A 33 3.24 6.16 4.28
N PHE A 34 2.97 5.24 5.22
CA PHE A 34 2.67 3.85 4.90
C PHE A 34 1.44 3.74 3.99
N ASP A 35 0.34 4.41 4.33
CA ASP A 35 -0.90 4.37 3.54
C ASP A 35 -0.71 4.97 2.14
N TRP A 36 0.07 6.04 2.02
CA TRP A 36 0.46 6.60 0.73
C TRP A 36 1.27 5.62 -0.14
N LEU A 37 2.19 4.87 0.46
CA LEU A 37 2.92 3.80 -0.24
C LEU A 37 1.99 2.63 -0.62
N ALA A 38 1.08 2.27 0.27
CA ALA A 38 0.11 1.19 0.05
C ALA A 38 -0.78 1.51 -1.15
N CYS A 39 -1.31 2.73 -1.24
CA CYS A 39 -2.12 3.21 -2.36
C CYS A 39 -1.36 3.27 -3.70
N GLN A 40 -0.04 3.22 -3.69
CA GLN A 40 0.79 3.17 -4.90
C GLN A 40 1.32 1.77 -5.20
N ASP A 41 0.87 0.76 -4.44
CA ASP A 41 1.37 -0.61 -4.55
C ASP A 41 2.92 -0.67 -4.38
N ARG A 42 3.40 0.14 -3.43
CA ARG A 42 4.81 0.31 -3.09
C ARG A 42 5.19 -0.31 -1.74
N CYS A 43 4.31 -1.09 -1.12
CA CYS A 43 4.63 -1.92 0.04
C CYS A 43 5.33 -3.22 -0.40
N TRP A 44 6.02 -3.88 0.54
CA TRP A 44 6.58 -5.22 0.28
C TRP A 44 5.49 -6.26 0.56
N THR A 45 4.95 -6.83 -0.51
CA THR A 45 3.98 -7.94 -0.48
C THR A 45 4.51 -9.09 -1.33
N ALA A 46 4.00 -10.31 -1.12
CA ALA A 46 4.35 -11.46 -1.94
C ALA A 46 4.07 -11.20 -3.43
N GLU A 47 2.97 -10.52 -3.78
CA GLU A 47 2.66 -10.11 -5.16
C GLU A 47 3.75 -9.22 -5.76
N ARG A 48 4.31 -8.28 -4.99
CA ARG A 48 5.37 -7.39 -5.48
C ARG A 48 6.72 -8.11 -5.58
N LEU A 49 7.01 -9.03 -4.68
CA LEU A 49 8.15 -9.93 -4.78
C LEU A 49 8.05 -10.78 -6.06
N ALA A 50 6.86 -11.33 -6.34
CA ALA A 50 6.58 -12.12 -7.54
C ALA A 50 6.85 -11.34 -8.83
N ARG A 51 6.37 -10.10 -8.93
CA ARG A 51 6.64 -9.21 -10.09
C ARG A 51 8.13 -8.91 -10.31
N ARG A 52 8.96 -9.04 -9.27
CA ARG A 52 10.41 -8.85 -9.35
C ARG A 52 11.18 -10.16 -9.55
N GLY A 53 10.50 -11.29 -9.69
CA GLY A 53 11.14 -12.61 -9.78
C GLY A 53 11.84 -13.05 -8.49
N LEU A 54 11.49 -12.45 -7.35
CA LEU A 54 12.05 -12.81 -6.05
C LEU A 54 11.24 -13.97 -5.43
N GLN A 55 11.90 -14.75 -4.58
CA GLN A 55 11.25 -15.82 -3.83
C GLN A 55 10.11 -15.26 -2.97
N HIS A 56 8.94 -15.88 -3.05
CA HIS A 56 7.74 -15.45 -2.35
C HIS A 56 6.84 -16.65 -2.06
N HIS A 57 5.95 -16.50 -1.06
CA HIS A 57 4.92 -17.50 -0.79
C HIS A 57 3.74 -17.28 -1.75
N PRO A 58 3.12 -18.34 -2.30
CA PRO A 58 2.02 -18.18 -3.27
C PRO A 58 0.72 -17.66 -2.65
N ARG A 59 0.59 -17.74 -1.32
CA ARG A 59 -0.60 -17.32 -0.57
C ARG A 59 -0.23 -16.36 0.55
N CYS A 60 -1.23 -15.67 1.11
CA CYS A 60 -1.07 -14.80 2.26
C CYS A 60 -0.73 -15.61 3.51
N LEU A 61 0.32 -15.23 4.22
CA LEU A 61 0.76 -15.92 5.43
C LEU A 61 -0.20 -15.78 6.62
N LEU A 62 -1.12 -14.81 6.57
CA LEU A 62 -2.08 -14.57 7.64
C LEU A 62 -3.32 -15.46 7.55
N CYS A 63 -3.82 -15.73 6.33
CA CYS A 63 -5.05 -16.48 6.12
C CYS A 63 -4.89 -17.79 5.34
N ASP A 64 -3.77 -17.96 4.63
CA ASP A 64 -3.45 -19.08 3.72
C ASP A 64 -4.52 -19.38 2.64
N GLN A 65 -5.38 -18.40 2.30
CA GLN A 65 -6.50 -18.59 1.38
C GLN A 65 -6.30 -17.95 0.00
N GLU A 66 -5.78 -16.72 -0.06
CA GLU A 66 -5.64 -15.93 -1.29
C GLU A 66 -4.20 -15.41 -1.46
N PRO A 67 -3.79 -14.98 -2.68
CA PRO A 67 -2.51 -14.32 -2.89
C PRO A 67 -2.34 -13.06 -2.03
N GLU A 68 -1.11 -12.83 -1.55
CA GLU A 68 -0.81 -11.66 -0.72
C GLU A 68 -0.67 -10.39 -1.56
N THR A 69 -1.76 -9.64 -1.66
CA THR A 69 -1.80 -8.28 -2.21
C THR A 69 -1.93 -7.26 -1.09
N ILE A 70 -1.59 -5.99 -1.34
CA ILE A 70 -1.74 -4.94 -0.32
C ILE A 70 -3.22 -4.72 0.05
N GLY A 71 -4.12 -4.82 -0.93
CA GLY A 71 -5.57 -4.75 -0.71
C GLY A 71 -6.08 -5.92 0.13
N HIS A 72 -5.57 -7.13 -0.12
CA HIS A 72 -5.88 -8.28 0.70
C HIS A 72 -5.41 -8.07 2.15
N LEU A 73 -4.13 -7.77 2.35
CA LEU A 73 -3.57 -7.58 3.68
C LEU A 73 -4.28 -6.49 4.50
N MET A 74 -4.70 -5.39 3.87
CA MET A 74 -5.28 -4.25 4.60
C MET A 74 -6.80 -4.34 4.78
N LEU A 75 -7.53 -4.98 3.86
CA LEU A 75 -8.99 -4.85 3.79
C LEU A 75 -9.73 -6.19 3.74
N THR A 76 -9.30 -7.14 2.90
CA THR A 76 -10.12 -8.34 2.64
C THR A 76 -9.67 -9.58 3.41
N CYS A 77 -8.42 -9.61 3.89
CA CYS A 77 -7.87 -10.72 4.65
C CYS A 77 -8.76 -11.02 5.87
N PRO A 78 -9.22 -12.27 6.06
CA PRO A 78 -10.04 -12.65 7.21
C PRO A 78 -9.41 -12.27 8.55
N PHE A 79 -8.09 -12.46 8.68
CA PHE A 79 -7.33 -12.06 9.86
C PHE A 79 -7.42 -10.55 10.11
N THR A 80 -7.11 -9.74 9.09
CA THR A 80 -7.16 -8.28 9.21
C THR A 80 -8.57 -7.76 9.47
N ARG A 81 -9.59 -8.35 8.83
CA ARG A 81 -11.00 -8.01 9.07
C ARG A 81 -11.39 -8.27 10.51
N GLN A 82 -10.94 -9.38 11.09
CA GLN A 82 -11.14 -9.66 12.51
C GLN A 82 -10.46 -8.61 13.39
N THR A 83 -9.20 -8.27 13.11
CA THR A 83 -8.49 -7.20 13.84
C THR A 83 -9.22 -5.87 13.75
N TRP A 84 -9.73 -5.49 12.57
CA TRP A 84 -10.52 -4.26 12.43
C TRP A 84 -11.80 -4.31 13.24
N HIS A 85 -12.50 -5.44 13.22
CA HIS A 85 -13.70 -5.62 14.02
C HIS A 85 -13.38 -5.44 15.52
N GLU A 86 -12.31 -6.06 16.02
CA GLU A 86 -11.91 -5.96 17.44
C GLU A 86 -11.49 -4.54 17.86
N VAL A 87 -10.89 -3.76 16.96
CA VAL A 87 -10.41 -2.39 17.26
C VAL A 87 -11.52 -1.34 17.11
N LEU A 88 -12.47 -1.56 16.20
CA LEU A 88 -13.50 -0.58 15.84
C LEU A 88 -14.89 -0.90 16.44
N SER A 89 -15.08 -2.09 17.02
CA SER A 89 -16.28 -2.42 17.82
C SER A 89 -16.24 -1.77 19.18
#